data_AF-W2YMH1-F1
#
_entry.id   AF-W2YMH1-F1
#
_cell.length_a   1.000
_cell.length_b   1.000
_cell.length_c   1.000
_cell.angle_alpha   90.00
_cell.angle_beta   90.00
_cell.angle_gamma   90.00
#
_symmetry.space_group_name_H-M   'P 1'
#
loop_
_entity.id
_entity.type
_entity.pdbx_description
1 polymer ?
#
loop_
_entity_poly.entity_id
_entity_poly.type
_entity_poly.pdbx_seq_one_letter_code
_entity_poly.pdbx_strand_id
1 'polypeptide(L)'
;MQENKLKRLLAMAKRSIDNSKQELAEKDETIQKLREELAKSQQARHSWFVDASTRDPRQLLHKVAHGNLLWCLVEYVNENELDDSTEFAWHCFHNEEEIQEYANRATGEPLTLPDLSMAPYEVERVKNSLKEEIDRVQEEFRRYRVRSEITRKQKDAEIRKMSMNVMAKQTEQISETDLSGELQSSKAQIRRLTKAQAEAEERVRIAVCTVQSRCLIYSNYCRVGLQESDWRRKFEKLMKDYEKLSGTMGETILAMEWRERYEQSVREKQELEKKMEELKLMTSGAFGNGSDNGNGDLQSLRQEFAQYRKRALNAVEQKEKELNDIQAQYHENGGGSSNASRTNSFKEVRVRRMSMESNSSLSGFETPNATKTNEYLKNIVYKYMASDQDEAKEHMEKAIATVLNFTPAEISAIQEKRKQQQGWFW
;
A
#
# COMPACT_ATOMS: atom_id res chain seq x y z
N MET A 1 -43.51 107.93 81.47
CA MET A 1 -42.09 107.50 81.28
C MET A 1 -41.88 105.99 81.53
N GLN A 2 -42.53 105.38 82.53
CA GLN A 2 -42.39 103.95 82.86
C GLN A 2 -42.94 102.99 81.78
N GLU A 3 -44.04 103.33 81.11
CA GLU A 3 -44.67 102.49 80.09
C GLU A 3 -43.77 102.24 78.87
N ASN A 4 -43.02 103.25 78.43
CA ASN A 4 -42.07 103.12 77.32
C ASN A 4 -40.89 102.18 77.66
N LYS A 5 -40.46 102.17 78.92
CA LYS A 5 -39.42 101.25 79.41
C LYS A 5 -39.92 99.80 79.40
N LEU A 6 -41.18 99.58 79.82
CA LEU A 6 -41.81 98.27 79.80
C LEU A 6 -42.01 97.73 78.37
N LYS A 7 -42.51 98.58 77.45
CA LYS A 7 -42.65 98.23 76.03
C LYS A 7 -41.31 97.85 75.40
N ARG A 8 -40.23 98.56 75.74
CA ARG A 8 -38.87 98.24 75.27
C ARG A 8 -38.37 96.90 75.81
N LEU A 9 -38.59 96.61 77.09
CA LEU A 9 -38.22 95.32 77.70
C LEU A 9 -39.02 94.15 77.11
N LEU A 10 -40.33 94.31 76.91
CA LEU A 10 -41.16 93.30 76.24
C LEU A 10 -40.73 93.06 74.80
N ALA A 11 -40.39 94.12 74.06
CA ALA A 11 -39.86 93.97 72.70
C ALA A 11 -38.51 93.23 72.67
N MET A 12 -37.64 93.46 73.66
CA MET A 12 -36.37 92.72 73.80
C MET A 12 -36.60 91.26 74.19
N ALA A 13 -37.50 91.00 75.15
CA ALA A 13 -37.86 89.63 75.54
C ALA A 13 -38.49 88.87 74.38
N LYS A 14 -39.39 89.51 73.61
CA LYS A 14 -39.99 88.92 72.41
C LYS A 14 -38.94 88.58 71.36
N ARG A 15 -38.03 89.51 71.03
CA ARG A 15 -36.92 89.23 70.11
C ARG A 15 -36.00 88.12 70.62
N SER A 16 -35.72 88.07 71.92
CA SER A 16 -34.91 87.01 72.51
C SER A 16 -35.59 85.63 72.40
N ILE A 17 -36.91 85.56 72.58
CA ILE A 17 -37.69 84.33 72.41
C ILE A 17 -37.74 83.93 70.93
N ASP A 18 -37.97 84.87 70.03
CA ASP A 18 -38.03 84.60 68.60
C ASP A 18 -36.66 84.11 68.06
N ASN A 19 -35.55 84.70 68.54
CA ASN A 19 -34.20 84.22 68.24
C ASN A 19 -33.97 82.80 68.80
N SER A 20 -34.38 82.53 70.03
CA SER A 20 -34.24 81.19 70.62
C SER A 20 -35.08 80.14 69.90
N LYS A 21 -36.27 80.50 69.42
CA LYS A 21 -37.11 79.62 68.59
C LYS A 21 -36.49 79.33 67.24
N GLN A 22 -35.90 80.34 66.59
CA GLN A 22 -35.19 80.14 65.33
C GLN A 22 -33.98 79.22 65.52
N GLU A 23 -33.18 79.44 66.57
CA GLU A 23 -32.03 78.58 66.88
C GLU A 23 -32.44 77.12 67.18
N LEU A 24 -33.59 76.92 67.83
CA LEU A 24 -34.14 75.57 68.04
C LEU A 24 -34.56 74.92 66.72
N ALA A 25 -35.23 75.66 65.82
CA ALA A 25 -35.63 75.14 64.52
C ALA A 25 -34.43 74.75 63.65
N GLU A 26 -33.35 75.55 63.65
CA GLU A 26 -32.11 75.25 62.94
C GLU A 26 -31.40 74.01 63.52
N LYS A 27 -31.42 73.84 64.85
CA LYS A 27 -30.90 72.65 65.51
C LYS A 27 -31.74 71.40 65.20
N ASP A 28 -33.07 71.51 65.17
CA ASP A 28 -33.95 70.41 64.82
C ASP A 28 -33.75 69.97 63.37
N GLU A 29 -33.58 70.91 62.43
CA GLU A 29 -33.25 70.60 61.04
C GLU A 29 -31.90 69.88 60.93
N THR A 30 -30.91 70.30 61.72
CA THR A 30 -29.58 69.66 61.77
C THR A 30 -29.67 68.25 62.36
N ILE A 31 -30.45 68.04 63.42
CA ILE A 31 -30.70 66.72 63.99
C ILE A 31 -31.37 65.81 62.97
N GLN A 32 -32.32 66.33 62.19
CA GLN A 32 -32.98 65.55 61.15
C GLN A 32 -32.02 65.15 60.03
N LYS A 33 -31.17 66.06 59.56
CA LYS A 33 -30.10 65.75 58.59
C LYS A 33 -29.14 64.68 59.12
N LEU A 34 -28.71 64.79 60.37
CA LEU A 34 -27.83 63.80 61.00
C LEU A 34 -28.52 62.44 61.16
N ARG A 35 -29.83 62.41 61.45
CA ARG A 35 -30.60 61.15 61.49
C ARG A 35 -30.72 60.51 60.12
N GLU A 36 -30.96 61.29 59.08
CA GLU A 36 -31.01 60.81 57.70
C GLU A 36 -29.63 60.30 57.22
N GLU A 37 -28.55 60.99 57.60
CA GLU A 37 -27.19 60.57 57.31
C GLU A 37 -26.81 59.31 58.09
N LEU A 38 -27.24 59.18 59.35
CA LEU A 38 -27.10 57.96 60.14
C LEU A 38 -27.88 56.80 59.50
N ALA A 39 -29.12 57.02 59.07
CA ALA A 39 -29.94 56.02 58.40
C ALA A 39 -29.30 55.59 57.07
N LYS A 40 -28.83 56.54 56.25
CA LYS A 40 -28.10 56.25 55.00
C LYS A 40 -26.78 55.53 55.26
N SER A 41 -26.05 55.89 56.33
CA SER A 41 -24.81 55.21 56.72
C SER A 41 -25.08 53.81 57.25
N GLN A 42 -26.17 53.59 57.99
CA GLN A 42 -26.63 52.26 58.42
C GLN A 42 -27.12 51.42 57.25
N GLN A 43 -27.74 52.04 56.24
CA GLN A 43 -28.22 51.34 55.04
C GLN A 43 -27.09 51.04 54.05
N ALA A 44 -26.07 51.91 53.96
CA ALA A 44 -24.84 51.68 53.20
C ALA A 44 -23.87 50.72 53.92
N ARG A 45 -23.95 50.66 55.26
CA ARG A 45 -23.43 49.53 56.04
C ARG A 45 -24.40 48.37 55.88
N HIS A 46 -24.39 47.72 54.72
CA HIS A 46 -24.67 46.29 54.70
C HIS A 46 -23.86 45.68 55.83
N SER A 47 -24.55 45.25 56.89
CA SER A 47 -23.91 44.74 58.09
C SER A 47 -22.98 43.63 57.64
N TRP A 48 -21.68 43.77 57.91
CA TRP A 48 -20.73 42.69 57.66
C TRP A 48 -21.13 41.42 58.41
N PHE A 49 -21.99 41.55 59.43
CA PHE A 49 -22.64 40.43 60.10
C PHE A 49 -24.00 40.15 59.47
N VAL A 50 -24.22 38.87 59.17
CA VAL A 50 -25.53 38.37 58.76
C VAL A 50 -26.52 38.54 59.90
N ASP A 51 -27.63 39.22 59.63
CA ASP A 51 -28.78 39.33 60.52
C ASP A 51 -30.02 38.64 59.91
N ALA A 52 -31.18 38.78 60.55
CA ALA A 52 -32.45 38.26 60.05
C ALA A 52 -33.04 39.08 58.88
N SER A 53 -32.49 40.27 58.61
CA SER A 53 -32.89 41.15 57.50
C SER A 53 -32.01 41.00 56.25
N THR A 54 -30.92 40.24 56.38
CA THR A 54 -29.96 39.96 55.31
C THR A 54 -30.59 38.99 54.32
N ARG A 55 -30.46 39.31 53.03
CA ARG A 55 -31.01 38.50 51.92
C ARG A 55 -30.45 37.08 51.93
N ASP A 56 -31.24 36.17 51.36
CA ASP A 56 -30.84 34.77 51.24
C ASP A 56 -29.72 34.61 50.20
N PRO A 57 -28.67 33.85 50.53
CA PRO A 57 -27.56 33.65 49.62
C PRO A 57 -27.98 32.77 48.43
N ARG A 58 -27.53 33.13 47.23
CA ARG A 58 -27.58 32.28 46.03
C ARG A 58 -26.39 31.35 45.97
N GLN A 59 -25.19 31.88 46.24
CA GLN A 59 -23.94 31.12 46.20
C GLN A 59 -22.90 31.76 47.12
N LEU A 60 -22.07 30.92 47.75
CA LEU A 60 -20.85 31.35 48.43
C LEU A 60 -19.67 31.11 47.47
N LEU A 61 -18.89 32.16 47.17
CA LEU A 61 -17.84 32.10 46.15
C LEU A 61 -16.43 31.92 46.74
N HIS A 62 -16.13 32.67 47.80
CA HIS A 62 -14.83 32.67 48.43
C HIS A 62 -14.96 32.59 49.94
N LYS A 63 -14.08 31.81 50.58
CA LYS A 63 -13.91 31.71 52.03
C LYS A 63 -12.47 32.12 52.36
N VAL A 64 -12.28 33.16 53.17
CA VAL A 64 -10.97 33.70 53.54
C VAL A 64 -10.90 33.82 55.06
N ALA A 65 -9.82 33.33 55.68
CA ALA A 65 -9.57 33.55 57.10
C ALA A 65 -8.73 34.82 57.29
N HIS A 66 -9.20 35.72 58.15
CA HIS A 66 -8.44 36.89 58.57
C HIS A 66 -8.50 37.04 60.09
N GLY A 67 -7.43 36.65 60.78
CA GLY A 67 -7.38 36.58 62.24
C GLY A 67 -8.27 35.45 62.76
N ASN A 68 -9.20 35.77 63.66
CA ASN A 68 -10.16 34.81 64.24
C ASN A 68 -11.54 34.85 63.54
N LEU A 69 -11.63 35.54 62.39
CA LEU A 69 -12.88 35.70 61.65
C LEU A 69 -12.75 35.07 60.26
N LEU A 70 -13.84 34.47 59.81
CA LEU A 70 -14.02 33.93 58.48
C LEU A 70 -14.81 34.92 57.64
N TRP A 71 -14.31 35.23 56.46
CA TRP A 71 -14.94 36.13 55.51
C TRP A 71 -15.43 35.34 54.30
N CYS A 72 -16.70 35.48 53.96
CA CYS A 72 -17.27 34.87 52.77
C CYS A 72 -17.78 35.93 51.80
N LEU A 73 -17.48 35.72 50.51
CA LEU A 73 -18.11 36.49 49.44
C LEU A 73 -19.40 35.77 49.03
N VAL A 74 -20.51 36.48 49.17
CA VAL A 74 -21.86 35.97 48.96
C VAL A 74 -22.45 36.63 47.72
N GLU A 75 -22.98 35.82 46.82
CA GLU A 75 -23.83 36.25 45.71
C GLU A 75 -25.30 36.10 46.12
N TYR A 76 -26.12 37.11 45.84
CA TYR A 76 -27.54 37.11 46.16
C TYR A 76 -28.45 36.68 45.01
N VAL A 77 -29.60 36.12 45.34
CA VAL A 77 -30.67 35.85 44.37
C VAL A 77 -31.25 37.20 43.95
N ASN A 78 -31.23 37.49 42.64
CA ASN A 78 -31.86 38.71 42.13
C ASN A 78 -33.37 38.49 42.03
N GLU A 79 -34.17 39.34 42.69
CA GLU A 79 -35.64 39.23 42.68
C GLU A 79 -36.26 39.76 41.37
N ASN A 80 -35.49 40.50 40.57
CA ASN A 80 -35.93 41.08 39.30
C ASN A 80 -35.28 40.33 38.12
N GLU A 81 -36.04 39.48 37.42
CA GLU A 81 -35.58 38.78 36.19
C GLU A 81 -35.20 39.72 35.03
N LEU A 82 -35.54 41.01 35.13
CA LEU A 82 -35.27 42.04 34.12
C LEU A 82 -33.95 42.79 34.31
N ASP A 83 -33.26 42.60 35.44
CA ASP A 83 -31.97 43.22 35.73
C ASP A 83 -30.90 42.12 35.89
N ASP A 84 -29.90 42.10 35.02
CA ASP A 84 -28.79 41.12 35.05
C ASP A 84 -27.72 41.48 36.11
N SER A 85 -28.00 42.48 36.94
CA SER A 85 -27.09 42.96 37.99
C SER A 85 -26.99 41.94 39.12
N THR A 86 -25.92 41.13 39.11
CA THR A 86 -25.56 40.26 40.24
C THR A 86 -25.03 41.11 41.39
N GLU A 87 -25.71 41.04 42.53
CA GLU A 87 -25.28 41.73 43.74
C GLU A 87 -24.39 40.81 44.59
N PHE A 88 -23.23 41.35 44.99
CA PHE A 88 -22.26 40.65 45.83
C PHE A 88 -22.03 41.41 47.14
N ALA A 89 -21.91 40.68 48.25
CA ALA A 89 -21.50 41.26 49.52
C ALA A 89 -20.51 40.37 50.28
N TRP A 90 -19.62 41.03 51.02
CA TRP A 90 -18.74 40.37 51.98
C TRP A 90 -19.41 40.28 53.34
N HIS A 91 -19.46 39.06 53.87
CA HIS A 91 -19.93 38.78 55.22
C HIS A 91 -18.83 38.16 56.06
N CYS A 92 -18.81 38.50 57.34
CA CYS A 92 -17.91 37.97 58.34
C CYS A 92 -18.67 37.06 59.32
N PHE A 93 -18.01 35.98 59.70
CA PHE A 93 -18.51 34.90 60.54
C PHE A 93 -17.43 34.53 61.56
N HIS A 94 -17.83 34.06 62.73
CA HIS A 94 -16.88 33.63 63.76
C HIS A 94 -16.49 32.16 63.58
N ASN A 95 -17.45 31.33 63.17
CA ASN A 95 -17.27 29.89 63.02
C ASN A 95 -17.83 29.40 61.69
N GLU A 96 -17.34 28.24 61.25
CA GLU A 96 -17.84 27.57 60.04
C GLU A 96 -19.30 27.12 60.16
N GLU A 97 -19.75 26.83 61.38
CA GLU A 97 -21.16 26.52 61.69
C GLU A 97 -22.09 27.69 61.34
N GLU A 98 -21.70 28.94 61.63
CA GLU A 98 -22.49 30.14 61.28
C GLU A 98 -22.59 30.33 59.76
N ILE A 99 -21.54 29.98 59.02
CA ILE A 99 -21.53 30.02 57.56
C ILE A 99 -22.50 28.97 57.02
N GLN A 100 -22.48 27.76 57.58
CA GLN A 100 -23.37 26.69 57.17
C GLN A 100 -24.83 27.02 57.48
N GLU A 101 -25.12 27.58 58.65
CA GLU A 101 -26.47 28.04 59.01
C GLU A 101 -26.99 29.12 58.05
N TYR A 102 -26.11 30.04 57.64
CA TYR A 102 -26.47 31.06 56.65
C TYR A 102 -26.67 30.47 55.25
N ALA A 103 -25.78 29.56 54.82
CA ALA A 103 -25.90 28.82 53.56
C ALA A 103 -27.21 28.03 53.48
N ASN A 104 -27.68 27.48 54.61
CA ASN A 104 -28.92 26.72 54.70
C ASN A 104 -30.20 27.59 54.59
N ARG A 105 -30.08 28.94 54.64
CA ARG A 105 -31.21 29.84 54.37
C ARG A 105 -31.53 29.94 52.88
N ALA A 106 -30.58 29.56 52.01
CA ALA A 106 -30.79 29.55 50.58
C ALA A 106 -32.00 28.69 50.20
N THR A 107 -32.85 29.22 49.32
CA THR A 107 -34.01 28.49 48.80
C THR A 107 -33.56 27.51 47.72
N GLY A 108 -33.50 26.21 48.05
CA GLY A 108 -33.17 25.15 47.07
C GLY A 108 -32.23 24.08 47.59
N GLU A 109 -31.25 23.71 46.76
CA GLU A 109 -30.20 22.73 47.09
C GLU A 109 -29.23 23.29 48.16
N PRO A 110 -28.77 22.48 49.13
CA PRO A 110 -27.81 22.94 50.13
C PRO A 110 -26.55 23.50 49.46
N LEU A 111 -26.24 24.77 49.71
CA LEU A 111 -25.05 25.40 49.13
C LEU A 111 -23.77 24.72 49.65
N THR A 112 -22.86 24.42 48.73
CA THR A 112 -21.53 23.87 49.09
C THR A 112 -20.63 25.01 49.55
N LEU A 113 -19.95 24.81 50.68
CA LEU A 113 -19.00 25.79 51.21
C LEU A 113 -17.70 25.73 50.40
N PRO A 114 -17.19 26.86 49.87
CA PRO A 114 -15.87 26.90 49.23
C PRO A 114 -14.76 26.56 50.21
N ASP A 115 -13.70 25.92 49.70
CA ASP A 115 -12.47 25.68 50.45
C ASP A 115 -11.83 26.99 50.93
N LEU A 116 -11.13 26.92 52.07
CA LEU A 116 -10.41 28.06 52.60
C LEU A 116 -9.34 28.52 51.60
N SER A 117 -9.44 29.78 51.19
CA SER A 117 -8.44 30.40 50.32
C SER A 117 -7.10 30.44 51.04
N MET A 118 -6.06 29.96 50.36
CA MET A 118 -4.69 29.98 50.90
C MET A 118 -4.31 31.37 51.35
N ALA A 119 -3.64 31.46 52.51
CA ALA A 119 -3.17 32.75 53.00
C ALA A 119 -2.08 33.31 52.07
N PRO A 120 -1.90 34.64 51.98
CA PRO A 120 -0.93 35.25 51.07
C PRO A 120 0.50 34.71 51.20
N TYR A 121 0.92 34.36 52.42
CA TYR A 121 2.25 33.78 52.68
C TYR A 121 2.39 32.34 52.19
N GLU A 122 1.30 31.56 52.18
CA GLU A 122 1.29 30.19 51.68
C GLU A 122 1.32 30.18 50.15
N VAL A 123 0.56 31.09 49.53
CA VAL A 123 0.60 31.31 48.09
C VAL A 123 2.02 31.69 47.65
N GLU A 124 2.68 32.61 48.36
CA GLU A 124 4.05 33.03 48.03
C GLU A 124 5.06 31.88 48.22
N ARG A 125 4.89 31.06 49.26
CA ARG A 125 5.72 29.87 49.48
C ARG A 125 5.57 28.85 48.35
N VAL A 126 4.33 28.58 47.93
CA VAL A 126 4.06 27.65 46.82
C VAL A 126 4.60 28.20 45.51
N LYS A 127 4.44 29.50 45.25
CA LYS A 127 5.02 30.16 44.06
C LYS A 127 6.54 30.02 44.02
N ASN A 128 7.22 30.24 45.15
CA ASN A 128 8.68 30.08 45.22
C ASN A 128 9.11 28.63 45.01
N SER A 129 8.41 27.67 45.64
CA SER A 129 8.67 26.24 45.42
C SER A 129 8.50 25.82 43.97
N LEU A 130 7.41 26.25 43.33
CA LEU A 130 7.13 25.97 41.92
C LEU A 130 8.16 26.63 41.00
N LYS A 131 8.58 27.85 41.31
CA LYS A 131 9.63 28.54 40.56
C LYS A 131 10.95 27.77 40.61
N GLU A 132 11.37 27.33 41.80
CA GLU A 132 12.57 26.52 41.95
C GLU A 132 12.47 25.18 41.20
N GLU A 133 11.28 24.56 41.18
CA GLU A 133 11.05 23.33 40.41
C GLU A 133 11.13 23.56 38.91
N ILE A 134 10.53 24.65 38.41
CA ILE A 134 10.64 25.05 37.02
C ILE A 134 12.10 25.29 36.65
N ASP A 135 12.86 26.02 37.47
CA ASP A 135 14.28 26.30 37.22
C ASP A 135 15.11 25.01 37.20
N ARG A 136 14.83 24.06 38.12
CA ARG A 136 15.45 22.72 38.12
C ARG A 136 15.15 21.95 36.83
N VAL A 137 13.88 21.88 36.43
CA VAL A 137 13.46 21.15 35.22
C VAL A 137 14.05 21.77 33.95
N GLN A 138 14.09 23.11 33.87
CA GLN A 138 14.72 23.81 32.75
C GLN A 138 16.22 23.50 32.65
N GLU A 139 16.93 23.50 33.78
CA GLU A 139 18.34 23.15 33.83
C GLU A 139 18.60 21.67 33.49
N GLU A 140 17.73 20.76 33.94
CA GLU A 140 17.80 19.35 33.54
C GLU A 140 17.55 19.15 32.06
N PHE A 141 16.58 19.86 31.47
CA PHE A 141 16.33 19.83 30.04
C PHE A 141 17.52 20.37 29.25
N ARG A 142 18.14 21.47 29.71
CA ARG A 142 19.36 22.02 29.12
C ARG A 142 20.49 20.98 29.16
N ARG A 143 20.72 20.34 30.32
CA ARG A 143 21.73 19.28 30.49
C ARG A 143 21.45 18.07 29.62
N TYR A 144 20.20 17.62 29.56
CA TYR A 144 19.78 16.50 28.72
C TYR A 144 20.04 16.79 27.24
N ARG A 145 19.67 17.99 26.75
CA ARG A 145 19.95 18.41 25.37
C ARG A 145 21.44 18.37 25.06
N VAL A 146 22.27 18.92 25.94
CA VAL A 146 23.74 18.90 25.78
C VAL A 146 24.27 17.47 25.79
N ARG A 147 23.85 16.63 26.74
CA ARG A 147 24.26 15.21 26.80
C ARG A 147 23.86 14.45 25.54
N SER A 148 22.62 14.61 25.08
CA SER A 148 22.11 13.97 23.87
C SER A 148 22.88 14.41 22.62
N GLU A 149 23.18 15.71 22.50
CA GLU A 149 23.98 16.27 21.42
C GLU A 149 25.41 15.71 21.42
N ILE A 150 26.04 15.60 22.60
CA ILE A 150 27.38 15.01 22.76
C ILE A 150 27.35 13.53 22.38
N THR A 151 26.39 12.76 22.88
CA THR A 151 26.25 11.33 22.55
C THR A 151 26.02 11.13 21.06
N ARG A 152 25.20 11.95 20.41
CA ARG A 152 25.01 11.89 18.95
C ARG A 152 26.32 12.14 18.22
N LYS A 153 27.06 13.19 18.58
CA LYS A 153 28.37 13.49 17.97
C LYS A 153 29.39 12.37 18.19
N GLN A 154 29.40 11.75 19.36
CA GLN A 154 30.25 10.60 19.65
C GLN A 154 29.88 9.40 18.77
N LYS A 155 28.59 9.09 18.63
CA LYS A 155 28.10 8.02 17.76
C LYS A 155 28.38 8.29 16.28
N ASP A 156 28.23 9.52 15.82
CA ASP A 156 28.58 9.92 14.45
C ASP A 156 30.10 9.82 14.19
N ALA A 157 30.94 10.10 15.19
CA ALA A 157 32.39 9.89 15.10
C ALA A 157 32.74 8.39 15.06
N GLU A 158 32.07 7.57 15.86
CA GLU A 158 32.22 6.11 15.87
C GLU A 158 31.83 5.50 14.53
N ILE A 159 30.68 5.90 13.95
CA ILE A 159 30.25 5.47 12.62
C ILE A 159 31.28 5.85 11.56
N ARG A 160 31.78 7.10 11.56
CA ARG A 160 32.83 7.51 10.61
C ARG A 160 34.09 6.67 10.73
N LYS A 161 34.54 6.37 11.95
CA LYS A 161 35.70 5.49 12.20
C LYS A 161 35.44 4.07 11.67
N MET A 162 34.26 3.52 11.92
CA MET A 162 33.88 2.20 11.39
C MET A 162 33.85 2.20 9.86
N SER A 163 33.24 3.21 9.22
CA SER A 163 33.21 3.35 7.76
C SER A 163 34.60 3.45 7.15
N MET A 164 35.50 4.23 7.77
CA MET A 164 36.91 4.30 7.35
C MET A 164 37.61 2.94 7.45
N ASN A 165 37.39 2.20 8.53
CA ASN A 165 37.95 0.86 8.69
C ASN A 165 37.39 -0.14 7.66
N VAL A 166 36.09 -0.06 7.33
CA VAL A 166 35.49 -0.91 6.30
C VAL A 166 36.07 -0.59 4.93
N MET A 167 36.19 0.70 4.57
CA MET A 167 36.84 1.12 3.34
C MET A 167 38.30 0.69 3.26
N ALA A 168 39.05 0.79 4.37
CA ALA A 168 40.43 0.34 4.45
C ALA A 168 40.54 -1.18 4.22
N LYS A 169 39.69 -1.97 4.89
CA LYS A 169 39.63 -3.43 4.68
C LYS A 169 39.22 -3.81 3.25
N GLN A 170 38.25 -3.11 2.66
CA GLN A 170 37.89 -3.34 1.27
C GLN A 170 39.05 -3.00 0.32
N THR A 171 39.76 -1.91 0.59
CA THR A 171 40.95 -1.52 -0.19
C THR A 171 42.06 -2.56 -0.06
N GLU A 172 42.31 -3.07 1.16
CA GLU A 172 43.25 -4.16 1.43
C GLU A 172 42.85 -5.44 0.69
N GLN A 173 41.59 -5.87 0.78
CA GLN A 173 41.08 -7.03 0.04
C GLN A 173 41.20 -6.87 -1.49
N ILE A 174 40.92 -5.68 -2.02
CA ILE A 174 41.11 -5.37 -3.45
C ILE A 174 42.60 -5.41 -3.82
N SER A 175 43.50 -5.01 -2.92
CA SER A 175 44.94 -5.07 -3.14
C SER A 175 45.52 -6.48 -3.03
N GLU A 176 44.94 -7.33 -2.19
CA GLU A 176 45.37 -8.72 -1.96
C GLU A 176 44.81 -9.71 -2.99
N THR A 177 43.68 -9.38 -3.63
CA THR A 177 43.13 -10.20 -4.71
C THR A 177 43.98 -10.02 -5.98
N ASP A 178 44.76 -11.05 -6.32
CA ASP A 178 45.52 -11.13 -7.57
C ASP A 178 44.57 -11.35 -8.77
N LEU A 179 43.85 -10.29 -9.12
CA LEU A 179 42.95 -10.23 -10.28
C LEU A 179 43.68 -10.61 -11.58
N SER A 180 44.99 -10.37 -11.65
CA SER A 180 45.81 -10.74 -12.81
C SER A 180 46.03 -12.26 -12.89
N GLY A 181 46.34 -12.90 -11.77
CA GLY A 181 46.48 -14.36 -11.65
C GLY A 181 45.18 -15.10 -11.97
N GLU A 182 44.05 -14.65 -11.42
CA GLU A 182 42.74 -15.23 -11.70
C GLU A 182 42.34 -15.09 -13.18
N LEU A 183 42.59 -13.91 -13.78
CA LEU A 183 42.35 -13.68 -15.21
C LEU A 183 43.22 -14.58 -16.09
N GLN A 184 44.49 -14.79 -15.72
CA GLN A 184 45.37 -15.71 -16.45
C GLN A 184 44.90 -17.17 -16.32
N SER A 185 44.48 -17.60 -15.14
CA SER A 185 43.93 -18.94 -14.90
C SER A 185 42.66 -19.19 -15.71
N SER A 186 41.73 -18.21 -15.72
CA SER A 186 40.51 -18.26 -16.52
C SER A 186 40.80 -18.32 -18.02
N LYS A 187 41.73 -17.50 -18.54
CA LYS A 187 42.18 -17.58 -19.95
C LYS A 187 42.78 -18.93 -20.29
N ALA A 188 43.57 -19.52 -19.39
CA ALA A 188 44.14 -20.86 -19.59
C ALA A 188 43.06 -21.95 -19.62
N GLN A 189 42.04 -21.84 -18.76
CA GLN A 189 40.90 -22.75 -18.74
C GLN A 189 40.08 -22.67 -20.03
N ILE A 190 39.78 -21.46 -20.51
CA ILE A 190 39.09 -21.25 -21.79
C ILE A 190 39.86 -21.93 -22.92
N ARG A 191 41.18 -21.72 -23.01
CA ARG A 191 42.02 -22.39 -24.03
C ARG A 191 41.93 -23.91 -23.97
N ARG A 192 41.91 -24.51 -22.77
CA ARG A 192 41.77 -25.96 -22.60
C ARG A 192 40.40 -26.45 -23.08
N LEU A 193 39.33 -25.76 -22.72
CA LEU A 193 37.98 -26.11 -23.13
C LEU A 193 37.78 -25.98 -24.65
N THR A 194 38.28 -24.90 -25.25
CA THR A 194 38.23 -24.72 -26.71
C THR A 194 39.00 -25.82 -27.44
N LYS A 195 40.17 -26.22 -26.94
CA LYS A 195 40.93 -27.34 -27.52
C LYS A 195 40.15 -28.65 -27.43
N ALA A 196 39.55 -28.95 -26.27
CA ALA A 196 38.73 -30.15 -26.10
C ALA A 196 37.49 -30.14 -27.02
N GLN A 197 36.87 -28.99 -27.24
CA GLN A 197 35.75 -28.84 -28.17
C GLN A 197 36.17 -29.09 -29.61
N ALA A 198 37.32 -28.56 -30.05
CA ALA A 198 37.85 -28.81 -31.40
C ALA A 198 38.18 -30.30 -31.62
N GLU A 199 38.78 -30.96 -30.62
CA GLU A 199 39.06 -32.40 -30.69
C GLU A 199 37.77 -33.24 -30.74
N ALA A 200 36.72 -32.84 -30.01
CA ALA A 200 35.43 -33.51 -30.05
C ALA A 200 34.74 -33.33 -31.43
N GLU A 201 34.81 -32.14 -32.02
CA GLU A 201 34.27 -31.87 -33.35
C GLU A 201 34.97 -32.71 -34.43
N GLU A 202 36.30 -32.83 -34.35
CA GLU A 202 37.08 -33.68 -35.26
C GLU A 202 36.64 -35.16 -35.16
N ARG A 203 36.45 -35.67 -33.94
CA ARG A 203 35.97 -37.05 -33.72
C ARG A 203 34.60 -37.28 -34.36
N VAL A 204 33.69 -36.31 -34.24
CA VAL A 204 32.36 -36.38 -34.87
C VAL A 204 32.51 -36.37 -36.39
N ARG A 205 33.36 -35.50 -36.94
CA ARG A 205 33.58 -35.41 -38.39
C ARG A 205 34.11 -36.73 -38.97
N ILE A 206 35.11 -37.34 -38.32
CA ILE A 206 35.66 -38.64 -38.71
C ILE A 206 34.56 -39.71 -38.65
N ALA A 207 33.78 -39.76 -37.56
CA ALA A 207 32.69 -40.72 -37.42
C ALA A 207 31.66 -40.61 -38.55
N VAL A 208 31.23 -39.39 -38.89
CA VAL A 208 30.30 -39.14 -40.00
C VAL A 208 30.88 -39.62 -41.33
N CYS A 209 32.14 -39.31 -41.65
CA CYS A 209 32.78 -39.79 -42.87
C CYS A 209 32.82 -41.33 -42.93
N THR A 210 33.16 -42.01 -41.82
CA THR A 210 33.20 -43.48 -41.80
C THR A 210 31.82 -44.12 -42.01
N VAL A 211 30.77 -43.55 -41.43
CA VAL A 211 29.39 -44.01 -41.61
C VAL A 211 28.94 -43.79 -43.06
N GLN A 212 29.27 -42.63 -43.64
CA GLN A 212 28.96 -42.32 -45.03
C GLN A 212 29.66 -43.28 -45.99
N SER A 213 30.96 -43.55 -45.80
CA SER A 213 31.70 -44.53 -46.60
C SER A 213 31.10 -45.93 -46.48
N ARG A 214 30.73 -46.38 -45.27
CA ARG A 214 30.06 -47.68 -45.07
C ARG A 214 28.72 -47.75 -45.80
N CYS A 215 27.90 -46.71 -45.71
CA CYS A 215 26.60 -46.65 -46.39
C CYS A 215 26.74 -46.74 -47.92
N LEU A 216 27.74 -46.05 -48.49
CA LEU A 216 28.05 -46.12 -49.93
C LEU A 216 28.49 -47.52 -50.37
N ILE A 217 29.28 -48.22 -49.54
CA ILE A 217 29.71 -49.59 -49.81
C ILE A 217 28.49 -50.53 -49.80
N TYR A 218 27.64 -50.47 -48.77
CA TYR A 218 26.43 -51.30 -48.69
C TYR A 218 25.49 -51.05 -49.87
N SER A 219 25.27 -49.79 -50.27
CA SER A 219 24.46 -49.45 -51.44
C SER A 219 24.99 -50.07 -52.73
N ASN A 220 26.32 -50.06 -52.93
CA ASN A 220 26.94 -50.70 -54.10
C ASN A 220 26.79 -52.23 -54.06
N TYR A 221 27.03 -52.86 -52.91
CA TYR A 221 26.86 -54.31 -52.75
C TYR A 221 25.42 -54.75 -53.03
N CYS A 222 24.41 -54.04 -52.52
CA CYS A 222 23.01 -54.33 -52.81
C CYS A 222 22.69 -54.20 -54.31
N ARG A 223 23.26 -53.20 -54.98
CA ARG A 223 23.07 -52.97 -56.43
C ARG A 223 23.65 -54.08 -57.28
N VAL A 224 24.88 -54.50 -56.97
CA VAL A 224 25.56 -55.61 -57.67
C VAL A 224 24.84 -56.94 -57.41
N GLY A 225 24.41 -57.19 -56.17
CA GLY A 225 23.67 -58.40 -55.81
C GLY A 225 22.31 -58.53 -56.53
N LEU A 226 21.59 -57.42 -56.70
CA LEU A 226 20.36 -57.39 -57.51
C LEU A 226 20.65 -57.72 -58.98
N GLN A 227 21.71 -57.14 -59.54
CA GLN A 227 22.10 -57.38 -60.93
C GLN A 227 22.52 -58.83 -61.15
N GLU A 228 23.31 -59.42 -60.25
CA GLU A 228 23.70 -60.83 -60.31
C GLU A 228 22.49 -61.77 -60.22
N SER A 229 21.51 -61.44 -59.38
CA SER A 229 20.26 -62.21 -59.26
C SER A 229 19.45 -62.20 -60.56
N ASP A 230 19.37 -61.05 -61.23
CA ASP A 230 18.71 -60.91 -62.53
C ASP A 230 19.45 -61.68 -63.63
N TRP A 231 20.78 -61.64 -63.64
CA TRP A 231 21.59 -62.43 -64.57
C TRP A 231 21.45 -63.93 -64.33
N ARG A 232 21.44 -64.39 -63.08
CA ARG A 232 21.19 -65.80 -62.73
C ARG A 232 19.82 -66.27 -63.23
N ARG A 233 18.76 -65.49 -63.01
CA ARG A 233 17.42 -65.81 -63.53
C ARG A 233 17.41 -65.92 -65.06
N LYS A 234 18.05 -64.97 -65.76
CA LYS A 234 18.15 -64.99 -67.23
C LYS A 234 18.93 -66.21 -67.74
N PHE A 235 20.04 -66.53 -67.09
CA PHE A 235 20.87 -67.68 -67.44
C PHE A 235 20.14 -69.01 -67.19
N GLU A 236 19.47 -69.15 -66.05
CA GLU A 236 18.71 -70.35 -65.70
C GLU A 236 17.54 -70.58 -66.66
N LYS A 237 16.87 -69.49 -67.09
CA LYS A 237 15.86 -69.56 -68.15
C LYS A 237 16.46 -70.08 -69.46
N LEU A 238 17.61 -69.53 -69.87
CA LEU A 238 18.30 -69.93 -71.10
C LEU A 238 18.71 -71.41 -71.08
N MET A 239 19.20 -71.89 -69.93
CA MET A 239 19.58 -73.29 -69.74
C MET A 239 18.37 -74.23 -69.85
N LYS A 240 17.23 -73.86 -69.25
CA LYS A 240 15.98 -74.64 -69.40
C LYS A 240 15.52 -74.70 -70.86
N ASP A 241 15.63 -73.59 -71.59
CA ASP A 241 15.26 -73.56 -73.00
C ASP A 241 16.24 -74.40 -73.86
N TYR A 242 17.54 -74.36 -73.56
CA TYR A 242 18.55 -75.21 -74.21
C TYR A 242 18.35 -76.70 -73.94
N GLU A 243 18.07 -77.09 -72.69
CA GLU A 243 17.85 -78.49 -72.30
C GLU A 243 16.61 -79.08 -73.00
N LYS A 244 15.52 -78.31 -73.08
CA LYS A 244 14.33 -78.66 -73.87
C LYS A 244 14.66 -78.89 -75.35
N LEU A 245 15.53 -78.07 -75.92
CA LEU A 245 15.90 -78.12 -77.33
C LEU A 245 16.93 -79.21 -77.65
N SER A 246 17.83 -79.57 -76.71
CA SER A 246 18.94 -80.50 -76.98
C SER A 246 18.65 -81.98 -76.68
N GLY A 247 17.55 -82.32 -75.99
CA GLY A 247 17.18 -83.71 -75.72
C GLY A 247 16.85 -84.50 -76.99
N THR A 248 17.07 -85.81 -77.01
CA THR A 248 16.80 -86.72 -78.15
C THR A 248 15.33 -86.80 -78.59
N MET A 249 14.41 -86.18 -77.84
CA MET A 249 13.01 -85.95 -78.23
C MET A 249 12.71 -84.47 -78.52
N GLY A 250 13.70 -83.58 -78.57
CA GLY A 250 13.53 -82.13 -78.78
C GLY A 250 12.96 -81.79 -80.16
N GLU A 251 13.41 -82.48 -81.20
CA GLU A 251 12.78 -82.41 -82.52
C GLU A 251 11.35 -83.00 -82.51
N THR A 252 11.10 -84.02 -81.69
CA THR A 252 9.77 -84.63 -81.53
C THR A 252 8.82 -83.71 -80.75
N ILE A 253 9.28 -83.01 -79.72
CA ILE A 253 8.52 -82.03 -78.95
C ILE A 253 8.27 -80.79 -79.81
N LEU A 254 9.24 -80.31 -80.58
CA LEU A 254 9.01 -79.24 -81.57
C LEU A 254 7.99 -79.68 -82.63
N ALA A 255 8.08 -80.91 -83.15
CA ALA A 255 7.12 -81.44 -84.11
C ALA A 255 5.72 -81.64 -83.48
N MET A 256 5.64 -82.01 -82.21
CA MET A 256 4.38 -82.11 -81.46
C MET A 256 3.80 -80.73 -81.19
N GLU A 257 4.58 -79.76 -80.73
CA GLU A 257 4.14 -78.38 -80.57
C GLU A 257 3.73 -77.77 -81.91
N TRP A 258 4.40 -78.12 -83.02
CA TRP A 258 3.99 -77.67 -84.35
C TRP A 258 2.69 -78.33 -84.81
N ARG A 259 2.49 -79.63 -84.53
CA ARG A 259 1.20 -80.30 -84.78
C ARG A 259 0.10 -79.72 -83.91
N GLU A 260 0.35 -79.52 -82.62
CA GLU A 260 -0.62 -78.96 -81.69
C GLU A 260 -0.95 -77.51 -82.06
N ARG A 261 0.04 -76.68 -82.42
CA ARG A 261 -0.18 -75.34 -82.96
C ARG A 261 -0.92 -75.37 -84.29
N TYR A 262 -0.65 -76.34 -85.17
CA TYR A 262 -1.38 -76.50 -86.42
C TYR A 262 -2.83 -76.92 -86.16
N GLU A 263 -3.08 -77.91 -85.30
CA GLU A 263 -4.41 -78.35 -84.88
C GLU A 263 -5.18 -77.27 -84.13
N GLN A 264 -4.50 -76.46 -83.32
CA GLN A 264 -5.06 -75.30 -82.66
C GLN A 264 -5.40 -74.22 -83.69
N SER A 265 -4.52 -73.94 -84.65
CA SER A 265 -4.80 -72.98 -85.73
C SER A 265 -5.94 -73.47 -86.65
N VAL A 266 -6.08 -74.78 -86.86
CA VAL A 266 -7.22 -75.38 -87.56
C VAL A 266 -8.51 -75.27 -86.75
N ARG A 267 -8.47 -75.54 -85.44
CA ARG A 267 -9.63 -75.30 -84.54
C ARG A 267 -10.03 -73.83 -84.51
N GLU A 268 -9.07 -72.93 -84.39
CA GLU A 268 -9.29 -71.48 -84.45
C GLU A 268 -9.86 -71.07 -85.80
N LYS A 269 -9.39 -71.65 -86.91
CA LYS A 269 -9.97 -71.42 -88.24
C LYS A 269 -11.43 -71.88 -88.31
N GLN A 270 -11.76 -73.07 -87.83
CA GLN A 270 -13.14 -73.58 -87.80
C GLN A 270 -14.03 -72.73 -86.89
N GLU A 271 -13.49 -72.29 -85.74
CA GLU A 271 -14.20 -71.44 -84.80
C GLU A 271 -14.38 -70.01 -85.35
N LEU A 272 -13.42 -69.51 -86.14
CA LEU A 272 -13.51 -68.24 -86.87
C LEU A 272 -14.46 -68.34 -88.07
N GLU A 273 -14.52 -69.47 -88.77
CA GLU A 273 -15.53 -69.71 -89.82
C GLU A 273 -16.94 -69.74 -89.22
N LYS A 274 -17.10 -70.41 -88.07
CA LYS A 274 -18.35 -70.41 -87.30
C LYS A 274 -18.70 -69.03 -86.77
N LYS A 275 -17.72 -68.30 -86.22
CA LYS A 275 -17.89 -66.90 -85.77
C LYS A 275 -18.11 -65.94 -86.93
N MET A 276 -17.59 -66.19 -88.13
CA MET A 276 -17.87 -65.38 -89.33
C MET A 276 -19.28 -65.62 -89.85
N GLU A 277 -19.78 -66.85 -89.73
CA GLU A 277 -21.18 -67.15 -90.03
C GLU A 277 -22.12 -66.53 -88.98
N GLU A 278 -21.76 -66.59 -87.69
CA GLU A 278 -22.46 -65.88 -86.60
C GLU A 278 -22.33 -64.35 -86.71
N LEU A 279 -21.20 -63.81 -87.20
CA LEU A 279 -21.00 -62.38 -87.49
C LEU A 279 -21.64 -61.95 -88.81
N LYS A 280 -21.89 -62.82 -89.78
CA LYS A 280 -22.83 -62.52 -90.88
C LYS A 280 -24.25 -62.39 -90.35
N LEU A 281 -24.60 -63.14 -89.31
CA LEU A 281 -25.87 -63.02 -88.59
C LEU A 281 -25.91 -61.81 -87.63
N MET A 282 -24.77 -61.32 -87.11
CA MET A 282 -24.70 -60.25 -86.07
C MET A 282 -24.01 -58.93 -86.46
N THR A 283 -23.27 -58.83 -87.59
CA THR A 283 -22.67 -57.57 -88.12
C THR A 283 -23.70 -56.72 -88.89
N SER A 284 -24.95 -56.89 -88.50
CA SER A 284 -26.00 -55.87 -88.55
C SER A 284 -25.80 -54.78 -87.47
N GLY A 285 -24.72 -54.80 -86.67
CA GLY A 285 -24.52 -53.83 -85.58
C GLY A 285 -23.06 -53.60 -85.16
N ALA A 286 -22.42 -52.63 -85.82
CA ALA A 286 -21.24 -51.79 -85.50
C ALA A 286 -20.39 -51.97 -84.20
N PHE A 287 -19.06 -51.87 -84.41
CA PHE A 287 -17.91 -51.81 -83.48
C PHE A 287 -17.61 -50.42 -82.86
N GLY A 288 -16.84 -50.38 -81.74
CA GLY A 288 -15.85 -49.33 -81.40
C GLY A 288 -15.62 -49.00 -79.90
N ASN A 289 -14.43 -49.30 -79.32
CA ASN A 289 -13.35 -48.41 -78.79
C ASN A 289 -13.62 -47.66 -77.44
N GLY A 290 -12.75 -47.42 -76.44
CA GLY A 290 -11.31 -47.63 -76.17
C GLY A 290 -10.68 -46.41 -75.41
N SER A 291 -10.01 -46.63 -74.25
CA SER A 291 -8.83 -45.88 -73.67
C SER A 291 -8.91 -44.83 -72.51
N ASP A 292 -7.94 -44.97 -71.56
CA ASP A 292 -7.07 -43.98 -70.85
C ASP A 292 -7.31 -43.53 -69.37
N ASN A 293 -6.28 -43.61 -68.48
CA ASN A 293 -6.32 -43.06 -67.09
C ASN A 293 -4.93 -42.95 -66.37
N GLY A 294 -4.37 -41.73 -66.17
CA GLY A 294 -3.09 -41.54 -65.46
C GLY A 294 -2.69 -40.13 -64.96
N ASN A 295 -3.57 -39.12 -64.97
CA ASN A 295 -3.20 -37.71 -64.74
C ASN A 295 -3.48 -37.15 -63.32
N GLY A 296 -4.03 -37.94 -62.38
CA GLY A 296 -4.54 -37.43 -61.10
C GLY A 296 -3.52 -37.24 -59.97
N ASP A 297 -2.44 -38.03 -59.94
CA ASP A 297 -1.63 -38.19 -58.73
C ASP A 297 -0.61 -37.04 -58.50
N LEU A 298 -0.16 -36.40 -59.58
CA LEU A 298 0.82 -35.30 -59.51
C LEU A 298 0.20 -33.98 -59.00
N GLN A 299 -1.10 -33.80 -59.18
CA GLN A 299 -1.81 -32.58 -58.77
C GLN A 299 -2.04 -32.54 -57.25
N SER A 300 -2.30 -33.71 -56.65
CA SER A 300 -2.53 -33.85 -55.21
C SER A 300 -1.27 -33.52 -54.38
N LEU A 301 -0.09 -33.98 -54.83
CA LEU A 301 1.18 -33.76 -54.12
C LEU A 301 1.63 -32.28 -54.12
N ARG A 302 1.33 -31.53 -55.19
CA ARG A 302 1.60 -30.08 -55.25
C ARG A 302 0.72 -29.29 -54.28
N GLN A 303 -0.51 -29.77 -54.04
CA GLN A 303 -1.46 -29.14 -53.12
C GLN A 303 -1.05 -29.35 -51.66
N GLU A 304 -0.53 -30.53 -51.31
CA GLU A 304 0.03 -30.80 -49.96
C GLU A 304 1.23 -29.90 -49.63
N PHE A 305 2.18 -29.75 -50.58
CA PHE A 305 3.34 -28.87 -50.37
C PHE A 305 2.94 -27.40 -50.17
N ALA A 306 1.93 -26.93 -50.91
CA ALA A 306 1.40 -25.58 -50.74
C ALA A 306 0.76 -25.38 -49.36
N GLN A 307 0.01 -26.37 -48.88
CA GLN A 307 -0.60 -26.33 -47.54
C GLN A 307 0.44 -26.39 -46.42
N TYR A 308 1.49 -27.19 -46.56
CA TYR A 308 2.56 -27.28 -45.58
C TYR A 308 3.33 -25.96 -45.44
N ARG A 309 3.63 -25.31 -46.58
CA ARG A 309 4.25 -23.99 -46.61
C ARG A 309 3.37 -22.92 -45.96
N LYS A 310 2.05 -22.96 -46.20
CA LYS A 310 1.09 -22.03 -45.59
C LYS A 310 1.01 -22.19 -44.07
N ARG A 311 0.98 -23.43 -43.57
CA ARG A 311 0.96 -23.71 -42.12
C ARG A 311 2.25 -23.27 -41.42
N ALA A 312 3.41 -23.47 -42.05
CA ALA A 312 4.69 -23.03 -41.50
C ALA A 312 4.76 -21.49 -41.38
N LEU A 313 4.29 -20.75 -42.38
CA LEU A 313 4.27 -19.29 -42.34
C LEU A 313 3.30 -18.75 -41.28
N ASN A 314 2.10 -19.31 -41.15
CA ASN A 314 1.15 -18.90 -40.12
C ASN A 314 1.69 -19.17 -38.69
N ALA A 315 2.43 -20.26 -38.49
CA ALA A 315 3.05 -20.56 -37.19
C ALA A 315 4.14 -19.54 -36.81
N VAL A 316 4.90 -19.06 -37.80
CA VAL A 316 5.91 -18.00 -37.60
C VAL A 316 5.23 -16.66 -37.30
N GLU A 317 4.22 -16.27 -38.09
CA GLU A 317 3.47 -15.03 -37.89
C GLU A 317 2.77 -15.00 -36.52
N GLN A 318 2.22 -16.14 -36.08
CA GLN A 318 1.62 -16.23 -34.75
C GLN A 318 2.64 -16.10 -33.62
N LYS A 319 3.84 -16.66 -33.79
CA LYS A 319 4.94 -16.50 -32.81
C LYS A 319 5.48 -15.08 -32.77
N GLU A 320 5.52 -14.39 -33.91
CA GLU A 320 5.92 -12.99 -34.01
C GLU A 320 4.87 -12.05 -33.39
N LYS A 321 3.58 -12.37 -33.55
CA LYS A 321 2.48 -11.66 -32.86
C LYS A 321 2.52 -11.86 -31.35
N GLU A 322 2.74 -13.09 -30.87
CA GLU A 322 2.93 -13.38 -29.43
C GLU A 322 4.13 -12.61 -28.85
N LEU A 323 5.24 -12.52 -29.60
CA LEU A 323 6.41 -11.72 -29.21
C LEU A 323 6.09 -10.22 -29.12
N ASN A 324 5.36 -9.68 -30.10
CA ASN A 324 4.93 -8.28 -30.09
C ASN A 324 3.93 -7.99 -28.96
N ASP A 325 2.99 -8.87 -28.68
CA ASP A 325 2.02 -8.71 -27.59
C ASP A 325 2.71 -8.75 -26.21
N ILE A 326 3.70 -9.63 -26.03
CA ILE A 326 4.56 -9.65 -24.82
C ILE A 326 5.33 -8.34 -24.70
N GLN A 327 5.96 -7.88 -25.78
CA GLN A 327 6.73 -6.63 -25.78
C GLN A 327 5.84 -5.39 -25.53
N ALA A 328 4.59 -5.40 -26.02
CA ALA A 328 3.59 -4.37 -25.76
C ALA A 328 3.09 -4.40 -24.30
N GLN A 329 2.88 -5.58 -23.72
CA GLN A 329 2.52 -5.72 -22.30
C GLN A 329 3.59 -5.16 -21.35
N TYR A 330 4.88 -5.28 -21.71
CA TYR A 330 5.97 -4.65 -20.97
C TYR A 330 5.98 -3.12 -21.11
N HIS A 331 5.42 -2.56 -22.17
CA HIS A 331 5.40 -1.12 -22.42
C HIS A 331 4.18 -0.39 -21.81
N GLU A 332 3.02 -1.05 -21.65
CA GLU A 332 1.80 -0.42 -21.10
C GLU A 332 1.75 -0.38 -19.55
N ASN A 333 2.46 -1.27 -18.85
CA ASN A 333 2.51 -1.28 -17.37
C ASN A 333 3.81 -0.67 -16.78
N GLY A 334 4.56 0.07 -17.58
CA GLY A 334 5.86 0.65 -17.18
C GLY A 334 6.26 1.87 -17.99
N GLY A 335 5.32 2.77 -18.26
CA GLY A 335 5.59 4.00 -19.01
C GLY A 335 6.16 5.13 -18.15
N GLY A 336 7.46 5.07 -17.81
CA GLY A 336 8.18 6.10 -17.06
C GLY A 336 9.68 6.22 -17.42
N SER A 337 9.95 6.41 -18.72
CA SER A 337 11.11 6.96 -19.45
C SER A 337 12.37 7.45 -18.69
N SER A 338 13.59 7.50 -19.26
CA SER A 338 14.33 6.84 -20.36
C SER A 338 15.67 7.61 -20.54
N ASN A 339 16.56 7.06 -21.37
CA ASN A 339 17.77 7.66 -21.97
C ASN A 339 19.09 7.64 -21.17
N ALA A 340 19.90 6.61 -21.44
CA ALA A 340 21.35 6.72 -21.32
C ALA A 340 21.85 7.63 -22.45
N SER A 341 22.58 8.71 -22.25
CA SER A 341 23.21 9.29 -21.07
C SER A 341 23.43 10.78 -21.39
N ARG A 342 22.94 11.75 -20.59
CA ARG A 342 23.04 13.23 -20.77
C ARG A 342 22.01 13.89 -19.81
N THR A 343 22.09 15.08 -19.22
CA THR A 343 22.90 16.29 -19.37
C THR A 343 22.76 17.21 -18.14
N ASN A 344 23.80 18.00 -17.95
CA ASN A 344 23.84 19.35 -17.39
C ASN A 344 22.64 20.27 -17.73
N SER A 345 22.44 21.26 -16.85
CA SER A 345 22.24 22.68 -17.19
C SER A 345 20.81 23.25 -17.36
N PHE A 346 20.38 23.92 -16.28
CA PHE A 346 19.86 25.31 -16.21
C PHE A 346 18.40 25.66 -16.62
N LYS A 347 17.75 26.34 -15.64
CA LYS A 347 16.84 27.52 -15.68
C LYS A 347 15.38 27.31 -16.10
N GLU A 348 14.41 27.48 -15.18
CA GLU A 348 13.73 28.73 -14.68
C GLU A 348 12.32 28.74 -15.33
N VAL A 349 11.16 28.82 -14.68
CA VAL A 349 10.56 29.81 -13.76
C VAL A 349 9.31 29.11 -13.15
N ARG A 350 9.28 28.74 -11.87
CA ARG A 350 8.64 29.42 -10.73
C ARG A 350 7.32 30.16 -11.01
N VAL A 351 6.19 29.55 -10.62
CA VAL A 351 5.07 30.27 -9.99
C VAL A 351 4.78 29.62 -8.64
N ARG A 352 4.75 30.48 -7.62
CA ARG A 352 4.67 30.18 -6.19
C ARG A 352 3.25 29.81 -5.77
N ARG A 353 3.13 28.86 -4.85
CA ARG A 353 2.14 28.92 -3.76
C ARG A 353 2.83 28.46 -2.47
N MET A 354 2.96 29.37 -1.52
CA MET A 354 3.43 29.14 -0.15
C MET A 354 2.30 29.59 0.79
N SER A 355 1.89 28.70 1.70
CA SER A 355 1.61 28.95 3.13
C SER A 355 1.09 27.64 3.70
N MET A 356 1.83 26.99 4.60
CA MET A 356 1.73 27.08 6.08
C MET A 356 1.03 25.84 6.62
N GLU A 357 1.79 24.79 6.90
CA GLU A 357 1.52 23.95 8.06
C GLU A 357 2.85 23.58 8.71
N SER A 358 3.03 24.17 9.88
CA SER A 358 3.97 23.74 10.91
C SER A 358 3.77 22.26 11.18
N ASN A 359 4.83 21.47 11.16
CA ASN A 359 4.94 20.37 12.11
C ASN A 359 6.40 20.19 12.52
N SER A 360 6.57 20.47 13.81
CA SER A 360 7.75 20.28 14.63
C SER A 360 8.30 18.86 14.55
N SER A 361 9.62 18.80 14.36
CA SER A 361 10.59 17.93 15.04
C SER A 361 10.07 16.63 15.65
N LEU A 362 10.63 15.49 15.20
CA LEU A 362 11.29 14.45 16.01
C LEU A 362 11.19 13.07 15.32
N SER A 363 12.08 12.78 14.38
CA SER A 363 12.28 11.40 13.86
C SER A 363 13.66 11.29 13.20
N GLY A 364 14.71 11.41 14.01
CA GLY A 364 16.08 11.17 13.60
C GLY A 364 16.46 9.70 13.80
N PHE A 365 15.76 8.77 13.13
CA PHE A 365 16.22 7.39 12.94
C PHE A 365 15.37 6.68 11.86
N GLU A 366 15.54 7.06 10.60
CA GLU A 366 14.98 6.26 9.50
C GLU A 366 16.00 5.20 9.07
N THR A 367 15.77 3.98 9.54
CA THR A 367 16.36 2.79 8.93
C THR A 367 15.86 2.68 7.49
N PRO A 368 16.72 2.39 6.48
CA PRO A 368 16.32 2.38 5.06
C PRO A 368 15.23 1.34 4.70
N ASN A 369 14.86 0.44 5.62
CA ASN A 369 13.72 -0.45 5.49
C ASN A 369 12.41 0.12 6.05
N ALA A 370 12.45 1.08 6.97
CA ALA A 370 11.25 1.66 7.56
C ALA A 370 10.41 2.40 6.52
N THR A 371 11.02 3.10 5.57
CA THR A 371 10.32 3.82 4.50
C THR A 371 9.57 2.87 3.56
N LYS A 372 10.16 1.71 3.20
CA LYS A 372 9.50 0.70 2.36
C LYS A 372 8.38 -0.04 3.09
N THR A 373 8.58 -0.39 4.35
CA THR A 373 7.54 -1.03 5.18
C THR A 373 6.39 -0.05 5.46
N ASN A 374 6.68 1.24 5.64
CA ASN A 374 5.67 2.28 5.85
C ASN A 374 4.87 2.54 4.56
N GLU A 375 5.52 2.55 3.39
CA GLU A 375 4.85 2.64 2.10
C GLU A 375 3.95 1.41 1.82
N TYR A 376 4.45 0.20 2.11
CA TYR A 376 3.68 -1.04 2.01
C TYR A 376 2.46 -1.03 2.94
N LEU A 377 2.65 -0.64 4.20
CA LEU A 377 1.58 -0.56 5.19
C LEU A 377 0.54 0.49 4.78
N LYS A 378 0.96 1.67 4.32
CA LYS A 378 0.08 2.72 3.80
C LYS A 378 -0.77 2.21 2.65
N ASN A 379 -0.18 1.45 1.72
CA ASN A 379 -0.88 0.88 0.57
C ASN A 379 -1.89 -0.19 0.98
N ILE A 380 -1.58 -1.04 1.96
CA ILE A 380 -2.51 -2.07 2.44
C ILE A 380 -3.64 -1.44 3.26
N VAL A 381 -3.36 -0.49 4.14
CA VAL A 381 -4.38 0.21 4.92
C VAL A 381 -5.32 0.99 4.00
N TYR A 382 -4.80 1.66 2.97
CA TYR A 382 -5.61 2.32 1.96
C TYR A 382 -6.54 1.33 1.24
N LYS A 383 -6.01 0.19 0.76
CA LYS A 383 -6.81 -0.87 0.12
C LYS A 383 -7.85 -1.48 1.06
N TYR A 384 -7.51 -1.62 2.34
CA TYR A 384 -8.44 -2.12 3.36
C TYR A 384 -9.63 -1.17 3.57
N MET A 385 -9.36 0.13 3.65
CA MET A 385 -10.41 1.15 3.80
C MET A 385 -11.25 1.33 2.53
N ALA A 386 -10.67 1.09 1.36
CA ALA A 386 -11.33 1.27 0.06
C ALA A 386 -12.00 0.00 -0.50
N SER A 387 -11.85 -1.15 0.15
CA SER A 387 -12.46 -2.41 -0.29
C SER A 387 -13.80 -2.62 0.40
N ASP A 388 -14.79 -3.13 -0.33
CA ASP A 388 -16.08 -3.58 0.21
C ASP A 388 -16.18 -5.11 0.33
N GLN A 389 -15.14 -5.83 -0.05
CA GLN A 389 -15.11 -7.30 -0.04
C GLN A 389 -14.54 -7.81 1.28
N ASP A 390 -15.34 -8.55 2.05
CA ASP A 390 -14.98 -9.04 3.38
C ASP A 390 -13.80 -10.02 3.37
N GLU A 391 -13.71 -10.85 2.34
CA GLU A 391 -12.62 -11.81 2.13
C GLU A 391 -11.28 -11.07 1.91
N ALA A 392 -11.30 -10.00 1.11
CA ALA A 392 -10.13 -9.16 0.88
C ALA A 392 -9.71 -8.41 2.16
N LYS A 393 -10.68 -7.95 2.96
CA LYS A 393 -10.42 -7.33 4.27
C LYS A 393 -9.77 -8.30 5.25
N GLU A 394 -10.14 -9.58 5.26
CA GLU A 394 -9.48 -10.59 6.09
C GLU A 394 -8.02 -10.79 5.71
N HIS A 395 -7.72 -10.91 4.42
CA HIS A 395 -6.36 -11.05 3.92
C HIS A 395 -5.50 -9.82 4.25
N MET A 396 -6.06 -8.62 4.11
CA MET A 396 -5.37 -7.37 4.42
C MET A 396 -5.15 -7.18 5.94
N GLU A 397 -6.10 -7.56 6.79
CA GLU A 397 -5.90 -7.54 8.25
C GLU A 397 -4.79 -8.47 8.71
N LYS A 398 -4.72 -9.70 8.18
CA LYS A 398 -3.63 -10.63 8.48
C LYS A 398 -2.26 -10.04 8.10
N ALA A 399 -2.19 -9.36 6.95
CA ALA A 399 -0.97 -8.69 6.51
C ALA A 399 -0.61 -7.50 7.43
N ILE A 400 -1.58 -6.66 7.80
CA ILE A 400 -1.38 -5.52 8.74
C ILE A 400 -0.91 -6.03 10.11
N ALA A 401 -1.58 -7.04 10.65
CA ALA A 401 -1.23 -7.65 11.94
C ALA A 401 0.18 -8.24 11.95
N THR A 402 0.62 -8.82 10.82
CA THR A 402 1.98 -9.35 10.65
C THR A 402 3.02 -8.23 10.59
N VAL A 403 2.72 -7.12 9.89
CA VAL A 403 3.65 -5.98 9.76
C VAL A 403 3.76 -5.18 11.05
N LEU A 404 2.67 -5.06 11.81
CA LEU A 404 2.60 -4.30 13.06
C LEU A 404 2.82 -5.15 14.32
N ASN A 405 3.13 -6.45 14.16
CA ASN A 405 3.38 -7.40 15.25
C ASN A 405 2.25 -7.45 16.30
N PHE A 406 1.01 -7.56 15.86
CA PHE A 406 -0.13 -7.71 16.77
C PHE A 406 -0.01 -9.03 17.54
N THR A 407 -0.42 -8.99 18.80
CA THR A 407 -0.50 -10.20 19.62
C THR A 407 -1.66 -11.09 19.15
N PRO A 408 -1.57 -12.42 19.35
CA PRO A 408 -2.66 -13.34 19.00
C PRO A 408 -4.00 -12.96 19.65
N ALA A 409 -3.96 -12.38 20.86
CA ALA A 409 -5.15 -11.91 21.58
C ALA A 409 -5.83 -10.70 20.88
N GLU A 410 -5.05 -9.74 20.38
CA GLU A 410 -5.56 -8.59 19.62
C GLU A 410 -6.17 -9.03 18.28
N ILE A 411 -5.54 -10.00 17.61
CA ILE A 411 -6.05 -10.57 16.36
C ILE A 411 -7.40 -11.26 16.61
N SER A 412 -7.53 -12.06 17.67
CA SER A 412 -8.79 -12.71 18.04
C SER A 412 -9.89 -11.70 18.39
N ALA A 413 -9.55 -10.60 19.09
CA ALA A 413 -10.51 -9.56 19.42
C ALA A 413 -11.05 -8.83 18.18
N ILE A 414 -10.19 -8.56 17.18
CA ILE A 414 -10.59 -7.94 15.91
C ILE A 414 -11.50 -8.87 15.10
N GLN A 415 -11.15 -10.17 15.02
CA GLN A 415 -11.97 -11.17 14.34
C GLN A 415 -13.35 -11.34 14.99
N GLU A 416 -13.41 -11.31 16.32
CA GLU A 416 -14.67 -11.42 17.07
C GLU A 416 -15.57 -10.20 16.84
N LYS A 417 -14.99 -8.99 16.85
CA LYS A 417 -15.73 -7.75 16.56
C LYS A 417 -16.31 -7.74 15.14
N ARG A 418 -15.58 -8.30 14.17
CA ARG A 418 -16.07 -8.43 12.80
C ARG A 418 -17.23 -9.42 12.68
N LYS A 419 -17.14 -10.59 13.34
CA LYS A 419 -18.25 -11.56 13.39
C LYS A 419 -19.50 -10.95 13.99
N GLN A 420 -19.35 -10.11 15.01
CA GLN A 420 -20.48 -9.37 15.60
C GLN A 420 -21.10 -8.36 14.63
N GLN A 421 -20.29 -7.68 13.80
CA GLN A 421 -20.79 -6.77 12.76
C GLN A 421 -21.48 -7.51 11.60
N GLN A 422 -21.01 -8.70 11.23
CA GLN A 422 -21.68 -9.55 10.23
C GLN A 422 -22.97 -10.20 10.78
N GLY A 423 -23.08 -10.37 12.11
CA GLY A 423 -24.26 -10.92 12.78
C GLY A 423 -25.44 -9.95 12.97
N TRP A 424 -25.30 -8.67 12.60
CA TRP A 424 -26.38 -7.68 12.68
C TRP A 424 -27.27 -7.62 11.43
N PHE A 425 -26.94 -8.39 10.39
CA PHE A 425 -27.74 -8.54 9.18
C PHE A 425 -28.42 -9.92 9.17
N TRP A 426 -29.28 -10.16 10.16
CA TRP A 426 -30.36 -11.16 10.11
C TRP A 426 -31.56 -10.64 10.88
#